data_AF-A0A376U6J5-F1
#
_entry.id   AF-A0A376U6J5-F1
#
_cell.length_a   1.000
_cell.length_b   1.000
_cell.length_c   1.000
_cell.angle_alpha   90.00
_cell.angle_beta   90.00
_cell.angle_gamma   90.00
#
_symmetry.space_group_name_H-M   'P 1'
#
loop_
_entity.id
_entity.type
_entity.pdbx_description
1 polymer ?
#
loop_
_entity_poly.entity_id
_entity_poly.type
_entity_poly.pdbx_seq_one_letter_code
_entity_poly.pdbx_strand_id
1 'polypeptide(L)'
;MAGNTIGQLFRVTTFGESHGLALGCIVDGVPPGIPLTEADLQHDLDRRRPGTSRYTTQRREPDQVKILSGVFEGVTTGTSIGLLIENTDQRSQDYSAIKGRLPSRPC
;
A
#
# COMPACT_ATOMS: atom_id res chain seq x y z
N MET A 1 5.88 17.73 2.09
CA MET A 1 6.40 16.78 3.09
C MET A 1 7.45 15.92 2.40
N ALA A 2 8.70 15.96 2.87
CA ALA A 2 9.80 15.18 2.29
C ALA A 2 10.11 14.01 3.24
N GLY A 3 10.32 12.80 2.69
CA GLY A 3 10.64 11.61 3.49
C GLY A 3 9.83 10.35 3.18
N ASN A 4 9.14 10.28 2.03
CA ASN A 4 8.41 9.09 1.59
C ASN A 4 9.30 8.06 0.87
N THR A 5 10.60 8.34 0.78
CA THR A 5 11.58 7.52 0.06
C THR A 5 12.66 7.06 1.03
N ILE A 6 12.91 5.76 1.09
CA ILE A 6 13.97 5.15 1.88
C ILE A 6 14.90 4.33 0.98
N GLY A 7 16.21 4.39 1.26
CA GLY A 7 17.24 3.65 0.53
C GLY A 7 17.96 4.47 -0.55
N GLN A 8 19.04 3.89 -1.11
CA GLN A 8 19.86 4.50 -2.17
C GLN A 8 19.90 3.64 -3.43
N LEU A 9 20.49 2.43 -3.34
CA LEU A 9 20.55 1.49 -4.46
C LEU A 9 19.24 0.70 -4.57
N PHE A 10 18.79 0.10 -3.46
CA PHE A 10 17.44 -0.42 -3.31
C PHE A 10 16.59 0.66 -2.65
N ARG A 11 15.61 1.19 -3.39
CA ARG A 11 14.88 2.39 -2.96
C ARG A 11 13.40 2.13 -2.97
N VAL A 12 12.74 2.43 -1.85
CA VAL A 12 11.29 2.27 -1.69
C VAL A 12 10.68 3.64 -1.53
N THR A 13 9.77 3.98 -2.43
CA THR A 13 9.01 5.24 -2.42
C THR A 13 7.54 4.93 -2.18
N THR A 14 6.99 5.34 -1.05
CA THR A 14 5.58 5.12 -0.72
C THR A 14 4.72 6.32 -1.12
N PHE A 15 3.46 6.07 -1.44
CA PHE A 15 2.45 7.10 -1.68
C PHE A 15 1.07 6.61 -1.26
N GLY A 16 0.12 7.55 -1.15
CA GLY A 16 -1.25 7.27 -0.73
C GLY A 16 -1.51 7.72 0.70
N GLU A 17 -2.80 7.83 1.01
CA GLU A 17 -3.31 8.29 2.29
C GLU A 17 -4.16 7.17 2.90
N SER A 18 -4.16 7.02 4.22
CA SER A 18 -4.94 5.97 4.90
C SER A 18 -6.45 6.04 4.64
N HIS A 19 -6.96 7.22 4.26
CA HIS A 19 -8.35 7.45 3.85
C HIS A 19 -8.49 7.71 2.34
N GLY A 20 -7.41 7.60 1.58
CA GLY A 20 -7.41 7.76 0.14
C GLY A 20 -8.01 6.54 -0.59
N LEU A 21 -8.10 6.66 -1.91
CA LEU A 21 -8.61 5.60 -2.79
C LEU A 21 -7.73 4.34 -2.77
N ALA A 22 -6.42 4.53 -2.66
CA ALA A 22 -5.44 3.46 -2.65
C ALA A 22 -4.15 3.89 -1.94
N LEU A 23 -3.43 2.89 -1.46
CA LEU A 23 -2.06 2.99 -0.97
C LEU A 23 -1.15 2.34 -2.00
N GLY A 24 0.07 2.84 -2.15
CA GLY A 24 0.99 2.25 -3.10
C GLY A 24 2.44 2.54 -2.77
N CYS A 25 3.32 1.81 -3.43
CA CYS A 25 4.74 2.10 -3.38
C CYS A 25 5.43 1.70 -4.68
N ILE A 26 6.59 2.31 -4.88
CA ILE A 26 7.50 2.01 -5.99
C ILE A 26 8.78 1.48 -5.36
N VAL A 27 9.22 0.32 -5.82
CA VAL A 27 10.48 -0.31 -5.40
C VAL A 27 11.44 -0.30 -6.57
N ASP A 28 12.53 0.44 -6.44
CA ASP A 28 13.61 0.55 -7.41
C ASP A 28 14.83 -0.28 -6.96
N GLY A 29 15.66 -0.68 -7.93
CA GLY A 29 16.93 -1.35 -7.66
C GLY A 29 16.82 -2.85 -7.43
N VAL A 30 15.71 -3.46 -7.83
CA VAL A 30 15.54 -4.92 -7.81
C VAL A 30 16.27 -5.51 -9.02
N PRO A 31 17.21 -6.44 -8.85
CA PRO A 31 17.83 -7.13 -9.97
C PRO A 31 16.80 -7.90 -10.81
N PRO A 32 17.02 -8.05 -12.13
CA PRO A 32 16.20 -8.92 -12.97
C PRO A 32 16.41 -10.40 -12.62
N GLY A 33 15.43 -11.25 -12.94
CA GLY A 33 15.55 -12.70 -12.79
C GLY A 33 15.11 -13.26 -11.43
N ILE A 34 14.49 -12.45 -10.58
CA ILE A 34 13.97 -12.89 -9.28
C ILE A 34 12.49 -13.29 -9.46
N PRO A 35 12.08 -14.50 -9.05
CA PRO A 35 10.68 -14.87 -9.08
C PRO A 35 9.90 -14.01 -8.07
N LEU A 36 8.84 -13.35 -8.53
CA LEU A 36 7.99 -12.51 -7.69
C LEU A 36 6.55 -12.58 -8.17
N THR A 37 5.64 -12.90 -7.24
CA THR A 37 4.19 -12.93 -7.47
C THR A 37 3.44 -12.17 -6.38
N GLU A 38 2.19 -11.80 -6.65
CA GLU A 38 1.32 -11.16 -5.65
C GLU A 38 1.13 -12.04 -4.41
N ALA A 39 1.13 -13.37 -4.58
CA ALA A 39 0.96 -14.33 -3.49
C ALA A 39 2.11 -14.28 -2.49
N ASP A 40 3.34 -14.06 -2.96
CA ASP A 40 4.52 -13.93 -2.10
C ASP A 40 4.37 -12.71 -1.16
N LEU A 41 3.86 -11.61 -1.71
CA LEU A 41 3.62 -10.37 -0.98
C LEU A 41 2.39 -10.46 -0.06
N GLN A 42 1.33 -11.15 -0.50
CA GLN A 42 0.09 -11.31 0.26
C GLN A 42 0.34 -12.06 1.57
N HIS A 43 1.22 -13.07 1.57
CA HIS A 43 1.58 -13.81 2.77
C HIS A 43 2.14 -12.88 3.87
N ASP A 44 3.05 -11.98 3.50
CA ASP A 44 3.64 -11.03 4.44
C ASP A 44 2.64 -9.96 4.90
N LEU A 45 1.71 -9.54 4.04
CA LEU A 45 0.61 -8.65 4.41
C LEU A 45 -0.34 -9.31 5.42
N ASP A 46 -0.67 -10.58 5.22
CA ASP A 46 -1.55 -11.32 6.12
C ASP A 46 -0.88 -11.55 7.49
N ARG A 47 0.45 -11.74 7.54
CA ARG A 47 1.22 -11.82 8.79
C ARG A 47 1.22 -10.53 9.60
N ARG A 48 1.06 -9.36 8.94
CA ARG A 48 0.99 -8.06 9.64
C ARG A 48 -0.31 -7.89 10.42
N ARG A 49 -1.35 -8.70 10.16
CA ARG A 49 -2.61 -8.61 10.90
C ARG A 49 -2.44 -9.13 12.33
N PRO A 50 -2.57 -8.28 13.37
CA PRO A 50 -2.62 -8.75 14.75
C PRO A 50 -4.02 -9.33 14.98
N GLY A 51 -4.17 -10.66 14.98
CA GLY A 51 -5.52 -11.24 14.90
C GLY A 51 -5.69 -12.73 15.16
N THR A 52 -5.02 -13.31 16.16
CA THR A 52 -5.46 -14.56 16.80
C THR A 52 -6.17 -14.31 18.15
N SER A 53 -6.61 -13.08 18.44
CA SER A 53 -7.37 -12.78 19.65
C SER A 53 -8.87 -12.61 19.36
N ARG A 54 -9.67 -13.28 20.18
CA ARG A 54 -11.13 -13.47 20.10
C ARG A 54 -11.97 -12.20 20.29
N TYR A 55 -11.36 -11.02 20.42
CA TYR A 55 -11.99 -9.79 20.93
C TYR A 55 -11.87 -8.55 20.04
N THR A 56 -11.16 -8.60 18.91
CA THR A 56 -11.12 -7.47 17.97
C THR A 56 -12.10 -7.73 16.83
N THR A 57 -12.91 -6.72 16.48
CA THR A 57 -13.76 -6.76 15.29
C THR A 57 -12.88 -7.10 14.11
N GLN A 58 -13.16 -8.24 13.46
CA GLN A 58 -12.51 -8.64 12.22
C GLN A 58 -12.76 -7.51 11.20
N ARG A 59 -11.81 -6.58 11.03
CA ARG A 59 -11.79 -5.72 9.85
C ARG A 59 -11.51 -6.65 8.67
N ARG A 60 -12.59 -7.01 7.98
CA ARG A 60 -12.65 -7.98 6.91
C ARG A 60 -12.50 -7.28 5.58
N GLU A 61 -11.37 -6.67 5.30
CA GLU A 61 -11.04 -6.39 3.91
C GLU A 61 -9.59 -6.76 3.67
N PRO A 62 -9.34 -7.79 2.84
CA PRO A 62 -7.98 -8.22 2.59
C PRO A 62 -7.28 -7.11 1.81
N ASP A 63 -6.24 -6.53 2.40
CA ASP A 63 -5.28 -5.70 1.67
C ASP A 63 -4.72 -6.52 0.51
N GLN A 64 -5.35 -6.42 -0.67
CA GLN A 64 -4.92 -7.13 -1.87
C GLN A 64 -3.88 -6.28 -2.57
N VAL A 65 -2.67 -6.81 -2.65
CA VAL A 65 -1.59 -6.19 -3.40
C VAL A 65 -1.70 -6.54 -4.87
N LYS A 66 -1.58 -5.52 -5.72
CA LYS A 66 -1.48 -5.64 -7.17
C LYS A 66 -0.11 -5.16 -7.61
N ILE A 67 0.58 -5.98 -8.41
CA ILE A 67 1.82 -5.57 -9.07
C ILE A 67 1.43 -4.89 -10.38
N LEU A 68 1.77 -3.61 -10.52
CA LEU A 68 1.46 -2.80 -11.70
C LEU A 68 2.59 -2.78 -12.73
N SER A 69 3.83 -2.97 -12.31
CA SER A 69 5.02 -2.91 -13.16
C SER A 69 6.21 -3.68 -12.57
N GLY A 70 7.25 -3.90 -13.37
CA GLY A 70 8.54 -4.44 -12.91
C GLY A 70 8.60 -5.96 -12.77
N VAL A 71 7.49 -6.65 -13.06
CA VAL A 71 7.40 -8.11 -13.13
C VAL A 71 6.78 -8.49 -14.47
N PHE A 72 7.37 -9.49 -15.13
CA PHE A 72 6.88 -10.08 -16.36
C PHE A 72 7.00 -11.60 -16.26
N GLU A 73 5.93 -12.33 -16.58
CA GLU A 73 5.87 -13.81 -16.47
C GLU A 73 6.29 -14.35 -15.09
N GLY A 74 5.99 -13.60 -14.01
CA GLY A 74 6.34 -13.99 -12.64
C GLY A 74 7.80 -13.76 -12.27
N VAL A 75 8.55 -13.02 -13.09
CA VAL A 75 9.97 -12.72 -12.88
C VAL A 75 10.22 -11.21 -12.94
N THR A 76 11.10 -10.69 -12.09
CA THR A 76 11.48 -9.27 -12.10
C THR A 76 12.24 -8.92 -13.38
N THR A 77 11.93 -7.76 -13.95
CA THR A 77 12.54 -7.27 -15.19
C THR A 77 13.75 -6.36 -14.96
N GLY A 78 14.04 -6.00 -13.71
CA GLY A 78 15.08 -5.03 -13.36
C GLY A 78 14.60 -3.58 -13.38
N THR A 79 13.37 -3.32 -13.80
CA THR A 79 12.75 -1.99 -13.75
C THR A 79 12.01 -1.77 -12.44
N SER A 80 11.61 -0.53 -12.17
CA SER A 80 10.81 -0.15 -11.01
C SER A 80 9.55 -1.01 -10.85
N ILE A 81 9.39 -1.60 -9.67
CA ILE A 81 8.23 -2.42 -9.31
C ILE A 81 7.19 -1.52 -8.67
N GLY A 82 6.05 -1.35 -9.34
CA GLY A 82 4.92 -0.60 -8.82
C GLY A 82 3.97 -1.53 -8.07
N LEU A 83 3.67 -1.20 -6.83
CA LEU A 83 2.74 -1.93 -5.98
C LEU A 83 1.56 -1.03 -5.61
N LEU A 84 0.36 -1.56 -5.70
CA LEU A 84 -0.88 -0.88 -5.35
C LEU A 84 -1.74 -1.76 -4.43
N ILE A 85 -2.29 -1.16 -3.40
CA ILE A 85 -3.29 -1.75 -2.51
C ILE A 85 -4.51 -0.82 -2.55
N GLU A 86 -5.62 -1.31 -3.08
CA GLU A 86 -6.87 -0.55 -3.14
C GLU A 86 -7.55 -0.53 -1.79
N ASN A 87 -8.05 0.65 -1.38
CA ASN A 87 -8.79 0.79 -0.15
C ASN A 87 -10.27 0.50 -0.41
N THR A 88 -10.77 -0.62 0.09
CA THR A 88 -12.16 -1.03 -0.07
C THR A 88 -13.10 -0.34 0.93
N ASP A 89 -12.57 0.19 2.04
CA ASP A 89 -13.35 0.92 3.07
C ASP A 89 -13.94 2.23 2.49
N GLN A 90 -13.36 2.80 1.42
CA GLN A 90 -13.88 4.03 0.80
C GLN A 90 -15.27 3.86 0.18
N ARG A 91 -15.73 2.63 -0.08
CA ARG A 91 -17.08 2.38 -0.61
C ARG A 91 -18.17 2.35 0.44
N SER A 92 -17.86 2.34 1.74
CA SER A 92 -18.87 2.19 2.77
C SER A 92 -18.83 3.31 3.81
N GLN A 93 -19.60 4.35 3.51
CA GLN A 93 -20.29 5.23 4.46
C GLN A 93 -19.41 6.18 5.33
N ASP A 94 -19.87 7.43 5.42
CA ASP A 94 -19.46 8.47 6.37
C ASP A 94 -18.18 9.30 6.13
N TYR A 95 -18.15 10.05 5.03
CA TYR A 95 -17.50 11.38 5.03
C TYR A 95 -18.39 12.50 4.45
N SER A 96 -19.71 12.37 4.59
CA SER A 96 -20.66 13.45 4.30
C SER A 96 -20.81 14.45 5.46
N ALA A 97 -20.26 14.18 6.65
CA ALA A 97 -20.60 14.92 7.87
C ALA A 97 -19.61 16.02 8.32
N ILE A 98 -18.43 16.20 7.70
CA ILE A 98 -17.45 17.22 8.17
C ILE A 98 -16.81 18.02 7.03
N LYS A 99 -17.60 18.44 6.03
CA LYS A 99 -17.15 19.40 5.02
C LYS A 99 -17.38 20.87 5.45
N GLY A 100 -17.24 21.16 6.74
CA GLY A 100 -17.73 22.42 7.31
C GLY A 100 -17.07 22.92 8.58
N ARG A 101 -15.77 22.69 8.83
CA ARG A 101 -15.02 23.49 9.82
C ARG A 101 -13.50 23.34 9.67
N LEU A 102 -12.88 24.05 8.71
CA LEU A 102 -11.51 24.50 8.92
C LEU A 102 -11.56 25.79 9.73
N PRO A 103 -11.09 25.83 10.99
CA PRO A 103 -10.70 27.10 11.58
C PRO A 103 -9.40 27.54 10.91
N SER A 104 -9.45 28.63 10.17
CA SER A 104 -8.26 29.40 9.80
C SER A 104 -7.49 29.73 11.07
N ARG A 105 -6.31 29.12 11.25
CA ARG A 105 -5.39 29.54 12.31
C ARG A 105 -4.86 30.93 11.94
N PRO A 106 -4.96 31.94 12.82
CA PRO A 106 -4.35 33.24 12.55
C PRO A 106 -2.83 33.13 12.64
N CYS A 107 -2.18 34.00 11.88
CA CYS A 107 -0.73 34.20 11.78
C CYS A 107 -0.07 34.49 13.12
#